data_AF-A0A1X7ANI4-F1
#
_entry.id   AF-A0A1X7ANI4-F1
#
_cell.length_a   1.000
_cell.length_b   1.000
_cell.length_c   1.000
_cell.angle_alpha   90.00
_cell.angle_beta   90.00
_cell.angle_gamma   90.00
#
_symmetry.space_group_name_H-M   'P 1'
#
loop_
_entity.id
_entity.type
_entity.pdbx_description
1 polymer ?
#
loop_
_entity_poly.entity_id
_entity_poly.type
_entity_poly.pdbx_seq_one_letter_code
_entity_poly.pdbx_strand_id
1 'polypeptide(L)'
;MDISNNLNASTLAFDPKVMEQHKNSNSPEALRAAAVQFEAMLTEEMLKSMRSATEVMSEDSLFNRDREQFYQGMYDSQLAFEMANRGTFGVAEQLIRQVAEQQAD
;
A
#
# COMPACT_ATOMS: atom_id res chain seq x y z
N MET A 1 5.23 -34.24 -21.60
CA MET A 1 4.96 -33.31 -22.72
C MET A 1 3.50 -32.94 -22.63
N ASP A 2 3.14 -32.10 -21.65
CA ASP A 2 3.21 -30.63 -21.68
C ASP A 2 2.09 -30.07 -22.56
N ILE A 3 0.97 -29.77 -21.90
CA ILE A 3 -0.09 -28.94 -22.46
C ILE A 3 0.00 -27.64 -21.69
N SER A 4 0.64 -26.68 -22.34
CA SER A 4 0.81 -25.32 -21.89
C SER A 4 -0.53 -24.71 -21.50
N ASN A 5 -0.71 -24.44 -20.20
CA ASN A 5 -1.85 -23.69 -19.71
C ASN A 5 -1.44 -22.21 -19.67
N ASN A 6 -1.66 -21.53 -20.79
CA ASN A 6 -1.53 -20.07 -20.87
C ASN A 6 -2.66 -19.44 -20.03
N LEU A 7 -2.33 -19.14 -18.78
CA LEU A 7 -3.19 -18.44 -17.82
C LEU A 7 -3.24 -16.96 -18.19
N ASN A 8 -4.08 -16.62 -19.16
CA ASN A 8 -4.39 -15.23 -19.46
C ASN A 8 -5.19 -14.65 -18.29
N ALA A 9 -4.57 -13.77 -17.50
CA ALA A 9 -5.15 -13.14 -16.32
C ALA A 9 -6.47 -12.41 -16.61
N SER A 10 -6.69 -12.01 -17.87
CA SER A 10 -7.90 -11.34 -18.33
C SER A 10 -9.15 -12.23 -18.25
N THR A 11 -9.04 -13.56 -18.39
CA THR A 11 -10.19 -14.47 -18.29
C THR A 11 -10.60 -14.81 -16.86
N LEU A 12 -9.72 -14.58 -15.88
CA LEU A 12 -10.00 -14.83 -14.46
C LEU A 12 -10.85 -13.71 -13.82
N ALA A 13 -10.77 -12.49 -14.35
CA ALA A 13 -11.50 -11.34 -13.81
C ALA A 13 -13.01 -11.33 -14.15
N PHE A 14 -13.44 -12.08 -15.17
CA PHE A 14 -14.83 -12.13 -15.63
C PHE A 14 -15.60 -13.38 -15.17
N ASP A 15 -14.97 -14.26 -14.39
CA ASP A 15 -15.67 -15.40 -13.80
C ASP A 15 -16.57 -14.90 -12.67
N PRO A 16 -17.90 -15.11 -12.71
CA PRO A 16 -18.81 -14.72 -11.64
C PRO A 16 -18.40 -15.32 -10.29
N LYS A 17 -17.68 -16.44 -10.25
CA LYS A 17 -17.16 -17.03 -9.01
C LYS A 17 -16.01 -16.22 -8.40
N VAL A 18 -15.15 -15.62 -9.21
CA VAL A 18 -14.05 -14.75 -8.75
C VAL A 18 -14.63 -13.41 -8.26
N MET A 19 -15.68 -12.92 -8.92
CA MET A 19 -16.45 -11.76 -8.43
C MET A 19 -17.24 -12.07 -7.14
N GLU A 20 -17.69 -13.30 -6.92
CA GLU A 20 -18.31 -13.70 -5.64
C GLU A 20 -17.32 -13.78 -4.47
N GLN A 21 -16.03 -14.05 -4.71
CA GLN A 21 -15.02 -14.01 -3.65
C GLN A 21 -14.78 -12.59 -3.10
N HIS A 22 -15.12 -11.56 -3.87
CA HIS A 22 -15.04 -10.15 -3.44
C HIS A 22 -16.29 -9.64 -2.70
N LYS A 23 -17.34 -10.45 -2.50
CA LYS A 23 -18.55 -10.04 -1.76
C LYS A 23 -18.41 -10.07 -0.24
N ASN A 24 -17.32 -10.61 0.30
CA ASN A 24 -17.05 -10.61 1.73
C ASN A 24 -15.99 -9.55 2.07
N SER A 25 -16.39 -8.29 2.01
CA SER A 25 -15.62 -7.12 2.47
C SER A 25 -15.27 -7.17 3.97
N ASN A 26 -15.84 -8.10 4.73
CA ASN A 26 -15.51 -8.38 6.13
C ASN A 26 -14.61 -9.62 6.32
N SER A 27 -13.99 -10.14 5.26
CA SER A 27 -13.02 -11.22 5.45
C SER A 27 -11.78 -10.70 6.20
N PRO A 28 -11.19 -11.49 7.13
CA PRO A 28 -9.94 -11.13 7.80
C PRO A 28 -8.80 -10.79 6.84
N GLU A 29 -8.83 -11.38 5.65
CA GLU A 29 -7.86 -11.19 4.59
C GLU A 29 -8.01 -9.83 3.89
N ALA A 30 -9.26 -9.39 3.65
CA ALA A 30 -9.55 -8.04 3.15
C ALA A 30 -9.17 -6.96 4.18
N LEU A 31 -9.45 -7.19 5.47
CA LEU A 31 -9.04 -6.30 6.55
C LEU A 31 -7.51 -6.19 6.65
N ARG A 32 -6.80 -7.32 6.51
CA ARG A 32 -5.33 -7.31 6.47
C ARG A 32 -4.80 -6.52 5.28
N ALA A 33 -5.34 -6.75 4.08
CA ALA A 33 -4.90 -6.02 2.89
C ALA A 33 -5.13 -4.51 3.02
N ALA A 34 -6.28 -4.10 3.56
CA ALA A 34 -6.58 -2.69 3.81
C ALA A 34 -5.66 -2.07 4.87
N ALA A 35 -5.33 -2.81 5.94
CA ALA A 35 -4.44 -2.34 7.00
C ALA A 35 -2.99 -2.13 6.49
N VAL A 36 -2.48 -3.06 5.66
CA VAL A 36 -1.17 -2.92 5.03
C VAL A 36 -1.13 -1.73 4.07
N GLN A 37 -2.18 -1.53 3.26
CA GLN A 37 -2.30 -0.36 2.39
C GLN A 37 -2.33 0.95 3.19
N PHE A 38 -3.03 0.96 4.33
CA PHE A 38 -3.05 2.12 5.22
C PHE A 38 -1.66 2.42 5.81
N GLU A 39 -0.93 1.40 6.27
CA GLU A 39 0.45 1.57 6.76
C GLU A 39 1.38 2.09 5.66
N ALA A 40 1.21 1.66 4.41
CA ALA A 40 1.96 2.19 3.27
C ALA A 40 1.68 3.68 3.04
N MET A 41 0.41 4.10 3.03
CA MET A 41 0.04 5.51 2.87
C MET A 41 0.56 6.38 4.02
N LEU A 42 0.47 5.88 5.27
CA LEU A 42 0.99 6.58 6.44
C LEU A 42 2.51 6.74 6.37
N THR A 43 3.22 5.69 5.94
CA THR A 43 4.67 5.70 5.77
C THR A 43 5.09 6.68 4.68
N GLU A 44 4.36 6.70 3.56
CA GLU A 44 4.59 7.67 2.48
C GLU A 44 4.44 9.12 2.98
N GLU A 45 3.36 9.43 3.70
CA GLU A 45 3.14 10.77 4.24
C GLU A 45 4.16 11.15 5.33
N MET A 46 4.64 10.19 6.13
CA MET A 46 5.75 10.41 7.05
C MET A 46 7.03 10.78 6.29
N LEU A 47 7.39 9.99 5.28
CA LEU A 47 8.58 10.21 4.44
C LEU A 47 8.51 11.56 3.72
N LYS A 48 7.34 11.96 3.23
CA LYS A 48 7.08 13.25 2.59
C LYS A 48 7.16 14.41 3.58
N SER A 49 6.65 14.23 4.79
CA SER A 49 6.74 15.24 5.87
C SER A 49 8.19 15.49 6.28
N MET A 50 8.99 14.44 6.43
CA MET A 50 10.43 14.55 6.72
C MET A 50 11.20 15.35 5.64
N ARG A 51 10.87 15.13 4.36
CA ARG A 51 11.45 15.90 3.25
C ARG A 51 10.97 17.34 3.22
N SER A 52 9.67 17.57 3.37
CA SER A 52 9.10 18.92 3.44
C SER A 52 9.77 19.75 4.54
N ALA A 53 10.02 19.16 5.71
CA ALA A 53 10.76 19.81 6.79
C ALA A 53 12.21 20.17 6.41
N THR A 54 12.89 19.31 5.62
CA THR A 54 14.26 19.55 5.14
C THR A 54 14.29 20.61 4.02
N GLU A 55 13.27 20.65 3.16
CA GLU A 55 13.13 21.65 2.10
C GLU A 55 12.90 23.06 2.65
N VAL A 56 12.20 23.21 3.78
CA VAL A 56 12.03 24.51 4.47
C VAL A 56 13.37 25.07 4.94
N MET A 57 14.38 24.22 5.16
CA MET A 57 15.73 24.64 5.55
C MET A 57 16.65 24.91 4.35
N SER A 58 16.20 24.64 3.11
CA SER A 58 17.02 24.68 1.90
C SER A 58 16.59 25.85 1.00
N GLU A 59 17.19 27.03 1.20
CA GLU A 59 16.84 28.28 0.48
C GLU A 59 17.12 28.25 -1.04
N ASP A 60 17.91 27.29 -1.55
CA ASP A 60 18.61 27.43 -2.83
C ASP A 60 18.01 26.66 -4.03
N SER A 61 16.83 26.05 -3.91
CA SER A 61 16.41 24.96 -4.83
C SER A 61 15.13 25.24 -5.65
N LEU A 62 14.92 26.43 -6.21
CA LEU A 62 13.67 26.72 -6.95
C LEU A 62 13.67 26.35 -8.44
N PHE A 63 14.83 26.04 -9.06
CA PHE A 63 14.92 25.95 -10.53
C PHE A 63 14.85 24.53 -11.14
N ASN A 64 14.73 23.45 -10.36
CA ASN A 64 14.66 22.07 -10.90
C ASN A 64 13.79 21.06 -10.10
N ARG A 65 12.97 21.50 -9.14
CA ARG A 65 12.27 20.61 -8.18
C ARG A 65 11.24 19.67 -8.80
N ASP A 66 10.40 20.12 -9.73
CA ASP A 66 9.18 19.36 -10.08
C ASP A 66 9.46 17.95 -10.62
N ARG A 67 10.48 17.78 -11.47
CA ARG A 67 10.85 16.44 -11.98
C ARG A 67 11.54 15.61 -10.91
N GLU A 68 12.44 16.19 -10.13
CA GLU A 68 13.15 15.47 -9.07
C GLU A 68 12.19 15.03 -7.97
N GLN A 69 11.27 15.90 -7.54
CA GLN A 69 10.21 15.60 -6.58
C GLN A 69 9.27 14.49 -7.08
N PHE A 70 8.93 14.49 -8.36
CA PHE A 70 8.12 13.42 -8.94
C PHE A 70 8.83 12.06 -8.85
N TYR A 71 10.09 11.97 -9.29
CA TYR A 71 10.85 10.70 -9.22
C TYR A 71 11.13 10.28 -7.77
N GLN A 72 11.42 11.22 -6.87
CA GLN A 72 11.57 10.96 -5.45
C GLN A 72 10.26 10.43 -4.84
N GLY A 73 9.12 11.07 -5.15
CA GLY A 73 7.81 10.61 -4.69
C GLY A 73 7.49 9.19 -5.15
N MET A 74 7.79 8.85 -6.41
CA MET A 74 7.64 7.47 -6.89
C MET A 74 8.51 6.46 -6.13
N TYR A 75 9.77 6.83 -5.87
CA TYR A 75 10.69 6.01 -5.09
C TYR A 75 10.18 5.81 -3.66
N ASP A 76 9.67 6.88 -3.04
CA ASP A 76 9.12 6.84 -1.69
C ASP A 76 7.86 5.99 -1.60
N SER A 77 6.94 6.05 -2.58
CA SER A 77 5.78 5.16 -2.61
C SER A 77 6.19 3.69 -2.69
N GLN A 78 7.19 3.35 -3.52
CA GLN A 78 7.71 1.98 -3.58
C GLN A 78 8.34 1.54 -2.26
N LEU A 79 9.17 2.41 -1.68
CA LEU A 79 9.82 2.14 -0.40
C LEU A 79 8.78 1.97 0.72
N ALA A 80 7.80 2.87 0.80
CA ALA A 80 6.72 2.82 1.78
C ALA A 80 5.90 1.54 1.65
N PHE A 81 5.59 1.12 0.41
CA PHE A 81 4.91 -0.15 0.15
C PHE A 81 5.73 -1.36 0.58
N GLU A 82 7.04 -1.37 0.30
CA GLU A 82 7.94 -2.44 0.75
C GLU A 82 8.04 -2.50 2.28
N MET A 83 8.17 -1.34 2.94
CA MET A 83 8.23 -1.23 4.40
C MET A 83 6.95 -1.71 5.07
N ALA A 84 5.79 -1.33 4.53
CA ALA A 84 4.48 -1.75 5.02
C ALA A 84 4.25 -3.26 4.81
N ASN A 85 4.62 -3.82 3.64
CA ASN A 85 4.53 -5.27 3.40
C ASN A 85 5.42 -6.08 4.34
N ARG A 86 6.55 -5.51 4.76
CA ARG A 86 7.45 -6.12 5.75
C ARG A 86 6.94 -5.98 7.19
N GLY A 87 5.88 -5.19 7.43
CA GLY A 87 5.39 -4.88 8.77
C GLY A 87 6.40 -4.07 9.60
N THR A 88 7.11 -3.13 8.96
CA THR A 88 8.24 -2.41 9.59
C THR A 88 7.82 -1.63 10.83
N PHE A 89 6.60 -1.06 10.83
CA PHE A 89 6.09 -0.29 11.97
C PHE A 89 5.03 -1.05 12.78
N GLY A 90 4.49 -2.15 12.24
CA GLY A 90 3.53 -3.01 12.93
C GLY A 90 2.17 -2.35 13.17
N VAL A 91 1.89 -1.26 12.43
CA VAL A 91 0.66 -0.48 12.58
C VAL A 91 -0.52 -1.25 11.97
N ALA A 92 -0.30 -1.91 10.84
CA ALA A 92 -1.29 -2.77 10.22
C ALA A 92 -1.78 -3.87 11.19
N GLU A 93 -0.85 -4.53 11.90
CA GLU A 93 -1.18 -5.56 12.87
C GLU A 93 -1.97 -5.02 14.08
N GLN A 94 -1.66 -3.81 14.54
CA GLN A 94 -2.43 -3.17 15.62
C GLN A 94 -3.85 -2.82 15.18
N LEU A 95 -4.01 -2.30 13.96
CA LEU A 95 -5.33 -2.00 13.39
C LEU A 95 -6.18 -3.26 13.24
N ILE A 96 -5.59 -4.35 12.72
CA ILE A 96 -6.30 -5.63 12.60
C ILE A 96 -6.72 -6.16 13.97
N ARG A 97 -5.85 -6.07 14.99
CA ARG A 97 -6.19 -6.46 16.37
C ARG A 97 -7.38 -5.66 16.89
N GLN A 98 -7.35 -4.33 16.77
CA GLN A 98 -8.43 -3.47 17.25
C GLN A 98 -9.75 -3.71 16.52
N VAL A 99 -9.72 -3.91 15.20
CA VAL A 99 -10.92 -4.23 14.42
C VAL A 99 -11.46 -5.62 14.77
N ALA A 100 -10.58 -6.61 14.98
CA ALA A 100 -10.99 -7.96 15.40
C ALA A 100 -11.60 -7.96 16.81
N GLU A 101 -11.06 -7.16 17.73
CA GLU A 101 -11.64 -6.95 19.07
C GLU A 101 -13.04 -6.30 18.97
N GLN A 102 -13.22 -5.30 18.10
CA GLN A 102 -14.52 -4.66 17.87
C GLN A 102 -15.57 -5.55 17.20
N GLN A 103 -15.16 -6.59 16.48
CA GLN A 103 -16.06 -7.57 15.85
C GLN A 103 -16.43 -8.74 16.78
N ALA A 104 -15.77 -8.86 17.93
CA ALA A 104 -15.98 -9.96 18.89
C ALA A 104 -16.99 -9.62 20.02
N ASP A 105 -17.48 -8.38 20.06
CA ASP A 105 -18.62 -7.90 20.87
C ASP A 105 -19.90 -7.79 20.02
#